data_AF-A0A5E6MG10-F1
#
_entry.id   AF-A0A5E6MG10-F1
#
_cell.length_a   1.000
_cell.length_b   1.000
_cell.length_c   1.000
_cell.angle_alpha   90.00
_cell.angle_beta   90.00
_cell.angle_gamma   90.00
#
_symmetry.space_group_name_H-M   'P 1'
#
loop_
_entity.id
_entity.type
_entity.pdbx_description
1 polymer ?
#
loop_
_entity_poly.entity_id
_entity_poly.type
_entity_poly.pdbx_seq_one_letter_code
_entity_poly.pdbx_strand_id
1 'polypeptide(L)' 'MPWTPDDAERHTHKATTVALKELWAKIANERLERTGDEARAIREANAVVAARHAEGRWS' A
#
# COMPACT_ATOMS: atom_id res chain seq x y z
N MET A 1 -3.99 14.40 0.62
CA MET A 1 -4.91 13.88 1.66
C MET A 1 -4.30 12.60 2.20
N PRO A 2 -4.43 12.26 3.50
CA PRO A 2 -4.06 10.93 3.95
C PRO A 2 -4.98 9.91 3.24
N TRP A 3 -4.38 8.92 2.59
CA TRP A 3 -5.10 7.88 1.88
C TRP A 3 -5.81 6.93 2.84
N THR A 4 -6.97 6.45 2.43
CA THR A 4 -7.72 5.41 3.13
C THR A 4 -7.36 4.02 2.58
N PRO A 5 -7.68 2.92 3.31
CA PRO A 5 -7.49 1.57 2.79
C PRO A 5 -8.17 1.34 1.43
N ASP A 6 -9.33 1.96 1.18
CA ASP A 6 -10.06 1.79 -0.08
C ASP A 6 -9.38 2.48 -1.28
N ASP A 7 -8.55 3.50 -1.04
CA ASP A 7 -7.76 4.12 -2.10
C ASP A 7 -6.72 3.14 -2.68
N ALA A 8 -6.31 2.12 -1.92
CA ALA A 8 -5.32 1.13 -2.38
C ALA A 8 -5.75 0.44 -3.69
N GLU A 9 -7.04 0.17 -3.88
CA GLU A 9 -7.55 -0.50 -5.09
C GLU A 9 -7.34 0.30 -6.37
N ARG A 10 -7.25 1.62 -6.26
CA ARG A 10 -6.97 2.52 -7.39
C ARG A 10 -5.50 2.52 -7.78
N HIS A 11 -4.62 2.09 -6.88
CA HIS A 11 -3.17 2.15 -7.04
C HIS A 11 -2.52 0.78 -7.22
N THR A 12 -3.18 -0.29 -6.77
CA THR A 12 -2.69 -1.66 -6.93
C THR A 12 -3.80 -2.69 -6.89
N HIS A 13 -3.81 -3.60 -7.88
CA HIS A 13 -4.69 -4.77 -7.88
C HIS A 13 -4.22 -5.90 -6.93
N LYS A 14 -3.13 -5.68 -6.19
CA LYS A 14 -2.57 -6.68 -5.24
C LYS A 14 -3.11 -6.51 -3.82
N ALA A 15 -3.78 -5.41 -3.50
CA ALA A 15 -4.44 -5.18 -2.21
C ALA A 15 -5.80 -5.91 -2.15
N THR A 16 -5.78 -7.25 -2.28
CA THR A 16 -6.99 -8.08 -2.44
C THR A 16 -7.71 -8.40 -1.13
N THR A 17 -7.12 -8.08 0.02
CA THR A 17 -7.70 -8.33 1.35
C THR A 17 -7.71 -7.04 2.17
N VAL A 18 -8.60 -6.97 3.17
CA VAL A 18 -8.68 -5.81 4.09
C VAL A 18 -7.32 -5.53 4.73
N ALA A 19 -6.61 -6.56 5.19
CA ALA A 19 -5.29 -6.42 5.79
C ALA A 19 -4.25 -5.84 4.81
N LEU A 20 -4.30 -6.19 3.52
CA LEU A 20 -3.38 -5.64 2.51
C LEU A 20 -3.72 -4.19 2.16
N LYS A 21 -5.00 -3.82 2.15
CA LYS A 21 -5.45 -2.43 1.98
C LYS A 21 -5.00 -1.53 3.13
N GLU A 22 -5.19 -2.01 4.36
CA GLU A 22 -4.75 -1.31 5.58
C GLU A 22 -3.22 -1.13 5.59
N LEU A 23 -2.48 -2.18 5.23
CA LEU A 23 -1.02 -2.12 5.10
C LEU A 23 -0.58 -1.09 4.05
N TRP A 24 -1.26 -1.06 2.90
CA TRP A 24 -0.99 -0.08 1.86
C TRP A 24 -1.15 1.35 2.37
N ALA A 25 -2.32 1.67 2.95
CA ALA A 25 -2.64 3.01 3.43
C ALA A 25 -1.68 3.47 4.53
N LYS A 26 -1.34 2.58 5.46
CA LYS A 26 -0.36 2.85 6.51
C LYS A 26 0.98 3.28 5.92
N ILE A 27 1.55 2.49 5.02
CA ILE A 27 2.87 2.77 4.44
C ILE A 27 2.84 4.03 3.58
N ALA A 28 1.80 4.19 2.76
CA ALA A 28 1.67 5.36 1.90
C ALA A 28 1.61 6.65 2.72
N ASN A 29 0.81 6.67 3.79
CA ASN A 29 0.70 7.83 4.67
C ASN A 29 1.99 8.11 5.45
N GLU A 30 2.62 7.09 6.04
CA GLU A 30 3.91 7.23 6.74
C GLU A 30 5.02 7.78 5.81
N ARG A 31 5.05 7.34 4.54
CA ARG A 31 6.02 7.82 3.57
C ARG A 31 5.73 9.24 3.09
N LEU A 32 4.46 9.56 2.86
CA LEU A 32 4.05 10.91 2.49
C LEU A 32 4.37 11.89 3.60
N GLU A 33 4.06 11.57 4.86
CA GLU A 33 4.38 12.41 6.02
C GLU A 33 5.88 12.66 6.15
N ARG A 34 6.71 11.63 5.97
CA ARG A 34 8.16 11.75 6.13
C ARG A 34 8.85 12.52 4.99
N THR A 35 8.32 12.42 3.77
CA THR A 35 9.06 12.84 2.56
C THR A 35 8.37 13.92 1.74
N GLY A 36 7.05 14.07 1.87
CA GLY A 36 6.24 14.91 0.99
C GLY A 36 6.13 14.40 -0.46
N ASP A 37 6.69 13.24 -0.79
CA ASP A 37 6.74 12.69 -2.15
C ASP A 37 5.64 11.64 -2.34
N GLU A 38 4.54 12.05 -2.98
CA GLU A 38 3.39 11.19 -3.25
C GLU A 38 3.75 10.01 -4.17
N ALA A 39 4.50 10.26 -5.24
CA ALA A 39 4.86 9.23 -6.22
C ALA A 39 5.75 8.16 -5.58
N ARG A 40 6.64 8.56 -4.66
CA ARG A 40 7.43 7.64 -3.86
C ARG A 40 6.57 6.86 -2.87
N ALA A 41 5.67 7.51 -2.16
CA ALA A 41 4.78 6.86 -1.19
C ALA A 41 3.95 5.73 -1.85
N ILE A 42 3.35 6.00 -3.01
CA ILE A 42 2.57 5.00 -3.76
C ILE A 42 3.46 3.82 -4.20
N ARG A 43 4.65 4.09 -4.76
CA ARG A 43 5.57 3.03 -5.22
C ARG A 43 6.02 2.13 -4.08
N GLU A 44 6.38 2.70 -2.94
CA GLU A 44 6.83 1.93 -1.78
C GLU A 44 5.69 1.09 -1.17
N ALA A 45 4.48 1.67 -1.04
CA ALA A 45 3.32 0.94 -0.56
C ALA A 45 2.93 -0.22 -1.51
N ASN A 46 2.95 0.01 -2.82
CA ASN A 46 2.69 -1.02 -3.83
C ASN A 46 3.69 -2.18 -3.74
N ALA A 47 4.98 -1.88 -3.55
CA ALA A 47 6.02 -2.90 -3.46
C ALA A 47 5.83 -3.81 -2.24
N VAL A 48 5.53 -3.24 -1.07
CA VAL A 48 5.33 -4.01 0.15
C VAL A 48 4.08 -4.89 0.06
N VAL A 49 2.97 -4.36 -0.44
CA VAL A 49 1.74 -5.15 -0.65
C VAL A 49 1.98 -6.28 -1.65
N ALA A 50 2.71 -6.04 -2.74
CA ALA A 50 3.03 -7.08 -3.72
C ALA A 50 3.83 -8.23 -3.11
N ALA A 51 4.82 -7.92 -2.27
CA ALA A 51 5.60 -8.92 -1.54
C ALA A 51 4.71 -9.73 -0.59
N ARG A 52 3.89 -9.05 0.23
CA ARG A 52 3.00 -9.71 1.21
C ARG A 52 1.92 -10.57 0.55
N HIS A 53 1.36 -10.12 -0.57
CA HIS A 53 0.42 -10.89 -1.37
C HIS A 53 1.09 -12.15 -1.96
N ALA A 54 2.36 -12.06 -2.38
CA ALA A 54 3.09 -13.22 -2.87
C ALA A 54 3.33 -14.25 -1.75
N GLU A 55 3.74 -13.83 -0.54
CA GLU A 55 3.92 -14.72 0.61
C GLU A 55 2.64 -15.49 0.96
N GLY A 56 1.49 -14.79 1.02
CA GLY A 56 0.20 -15.42 1.34
C GLY A 56 -0.32 -16.38 0.27
N ARG A 57 0.27 -16.39 -0.94
CA ARG A 57 -0.08 -17.35 -2.00
C ARG A 57 0.65 -18.70 -1.85
N TRP A 58 1.76 -18.72 -1.12
CA TRP A 58 2.63 -19.89 -0.95
C TRP A 58 2.67 -20.40 0.50
N SER A 59 1.82 -19.84 1.37
CA SER A 59 1.62 -20.28 2.77
C SER A 59 0.39 -21.17 2.86
#